data_AF-A0A7Z1MJF2-F1
#
_entry.id   AF-A0A7Z1MJF2-F1
#
_cell.length_a   1.000
_cell.length_b   1.000
_cell.length_c   1.000
_cell.angle_alpha   90.00
_cell.angle_beta   90.00
_cell.angle_gamma   90.00
#
_symmetry.space_group_name_H-M   'P 1'
#
loop_
_entity.id
_entity.type
_entity.pdbx_description
1 polymer ?
#
loop_
_entity_poly.entity_id
_entity_poly.type
_entity_poly.pdbx_seq_one_letter_code
_entity_poly.pdbx_strand_id
1 'polypeptide(L)'
;MEIRLKGKTDVIDSENAARSVLSGEAAVVPKNHAGPVESLRSLLMTRNSAVKARTQAMNHIRALLVSGPDELKQSLYQPKPSACATARLARCSNSSEPLMISLVLLAQRWNFLNDQVKSLDNALKN
;
A
#
# COMPACT_ATOMS: atom_id res chain seq x y z
N MET A 1 27.05 -19.16 15.40
CA MET A 1 27.47 -18.44 14.17
C MET A 1 26.98 -19.34 13.04
N GLU A 2 25.97 -19.06 12.23
CA GLU A 2 25.43 -17.84 11.65
C GLU A 2 23.99 -18.06 11.15
N ILE A 3 23.32 -16.96 10.87
CA ILE A 3 21.92 -16.80 10.48
C ILE A 3 21.81 -16.56 8.96
N ARG A 4 20.63 -16.87 8.40
CA ARG A 4 20.04 -16.48 7.09
C ARG A 4 20.25 -17.51 5.95
N LEU A 5 19.20 -18.00 5.30
CA LEU A 5 18.37 -17.23 4.36
C LEU A 5 16.88 -17.59 4.45
N LYS A 6 16.10 -16.65 5.00
CA LYS A 6 14.65 -16.63 4.97
C LYS A 6 14.22 -15.97 3.67
N GLY A 7 13.76 -16.77 2.73
CA GLY A 7 13.18 -16.29 1.49
C GLY A 7 12.46 -17.41 0.77
N LYS A 8 11.15 -17.20 0.57
CA LYS A 8 10.37 -17.74 -0.55
C LYS A 8 9.66 -19.09 -0.33
N THR A 9 8.74 -19.14 0.63
CA THR A 9 7.74 -20.24 0.72
C THR A 9 6.29 -19.78 0.98
N ASP A 10 5.99 -18.47 1.04
CA ASP A 10 4.62 -18.00 1.36
C ASP A 10 3.63 -18.04 0.19
N VAL A 11 4.09 -18.17 -1.06
CA VAL A 11 3.17 -18.16 -2.23
C VAL A 11 2.59 -19.55 -2.53
N ILE A 12 3.36 -20.61 -2.28
CA ILE A 12 2.94 -21.99 -2.56
C ILE A 12 1.97 -22.48 -1.47
N ASP A 13 2.14 -22.04 -0.22
CA ASP A 13 1.29 -22.48 0.89
C ASP A 13 -0.13 -21.89 0.82
N SER A 14 -0.28 -20.69 0.26
CA SER A 14 -1.59 -20.05 0.08
C SER A 14 -2.45 -20.75 -0.98
N GLU A 15 -1.84 -21.33 -2.02
CA GLU A 15 -2.57 -22.05 -3.07
C GLU A 15 -2.95 -23.45 -2.60
N ASN A 16 -2.08 -24.11 -1.81
CA ASN A 16 -2.37 -25.42 -1.23
C ASN A 16 -3.43 -25.34 -0.12
N ALA A 17 -3.40 -24.28 0.70
CA ALA A 17 -4.45 -23.99 1.66
C ALA A 17 -5.81 -23.71 0.97
N ALA A 18 -5.82 -22.99 -0.15
CA ALA A 18 -7.05 -22.73 -0.91
C ALA A 18 -7.64 -24.01 -1.53
N ARG A 19 -6.79 -24.94 -2.01
CA ARG A 19 -7.24 -26.23 -2.55
C ARG A 19 -7.76 -27.18 -1.47
N SER A 20 -7.16 -27.19 -0.28
CA SER A 20 -7.61 -28.03 0.85
C SER A 20 -8.95 -27.58 1.46
N VAL A 21 -9.32 -26.31 1.33
CA VAL A 21 -10.63 -25.79 1.76
C VAL A 21 -11.73 -26.19 0.76
N LEU A 22 -11.39 -26.34 -0.52
CA LEU A 22 -12.34 -26.71 -1.58
C LEU A 22 -12.71 -28.20 -1.56
N SER A 23 -11.88 -29.08 -0.99
CA SER A 23 -12.11 -30.54 -0.91
C SER A 23 -12.94 -31.00 0.29
N GLY A 24 -13.35 -30.10 1.19
CA GLY A 24 -14.29 -30.41 2.27
C GLY A 24 -13.78 -31.31 3.40
N GLU A 25 -12.49 -31.68 3.44
CA GLU A 25 -11.95 -32.61 4.46
C GLU A 25 -11.52 -31.93 5.77
N ALA A 26 -11.44 -30.60 5.83
CA ALA A 26 -11.12 -29.89 7.05
C ALA A 26 -12.39 -29.28 7.67
N ALA A 27 -13.18 -30.11 8.35
CA ALA A 27 -14.21 -29.66 9.27
C ALA A 27 -13.55 -29.03 10.52
N VAL A 28 -12.85 -27.93 10.34
CA VAL A 28 -12.43 -27.06 11.45
C VAL A 28 -13.66 -26.23 11.78
N VAL A 29 -14.33 -26.57 12.87
CA VAL A 29 -15.32 -25.68 13.49
C VAL A 29 -14.61 -24.35 13.73
N PRO A 30 -14.95 -23.27 13.01
CA PRO A 30 -14.24 -22.01 13.15
C PRO A 30 -14.46 -21.51 14.57
N LYS A 31 -13.38 -21.47 15.36
CA LYS A 31 -13.41 -20.83 16.69
C LYS A 31 -13.88 -19.39 16.47
N ASN A 32 -15.00 -19.08 17.08
CA ASN A 32 -15.71 -17.80 17.06
C ASN A 32 -14.79 -16.61 16.67
N HIS A 33 -14.85 -16.19 15.38
CA HIS A 33 -14.01 -15.13 14.79
C HIS A 33 -14.38 -13.71 15.25
N ALA A 34 -15.09 -13.58 16.37
CA ALA A 34 -15.60 -12.33 16.91
C ALA A 34 -14.84 -11.86 18.18
N GLY A 35 -13.69 -12.46 18.48
CA GLY A 35 -12.88 -12.09 19.65
C GLY A 35 -12.05 -10.82 19.41
N PRO A 36 -11.71 -10.05 20.48
CA PRO A 36 -10.87 -8.85 20.39
C PRO A 36 -9.55 -9.04 19.63
N VAL A 37 -8.96 -10.24 19.71
CA VAL A 37 -7.72 -10.62 19.01
C VAL A 37 -7.90 -10.62 17.49
N GLU A 38 -9.05 -11.07 17.01
CA GLU A 38 -9.33 -11.18 15.57
C GLU A 38 -9.65 -9.82 14.95
N SER A 39 -10.34 -8.96 15.70
CA SER A 39 -10.54 -7.54 15.35
C SER A 39 -9.20 -6.80 15.23
N LEU A 40 -8.29 -7.02 16.19
CA LEU A 40 -6.94 -6.43 16.17
C LEU A 40 -6.13 -6.94 14.96
N ARG A 41 -6.16 -8.24 14.69
CA ARG A 41 -5.48 -8.85 13.53
C ARG A 41 -5.97 -8.21 12.22
N SER A 42 -7.27 -7.98 12.10
CA SER A 42 -7.89 -7.37 10.92
C SER A 42 -7.41 -5.93 10.71
N LEU A 43 -7.32 -5.12 11.78
CA LEU A 43 -6.76 -3.77 11.72
C LEU A 43 -5.27 -3.77 11.32
N LEU A 44 -4.47 -4.65 11.90
CA LEU A 44 -3.04 -4.77 11.58
C LEU A 44 -2.80 -5.19 10.13
N MET A 45 -3.56 -6.16 9.62
CA MET A 45 -3.47 -6.56 8.21
C MET A 45 -3.84 -5.42 7.26
N THR A 46 -4.93 -4.72 7.56
CA THR A 46 -5.38 -3.57 6.78
C THR A 46 -4.31 -2.48 6.77
N ARG A 47 -3.75 -2.13 7.93
CA ARG A 47 -2.66 -1.16 8.07
C ARG A 47 -1.44 -1.55 7.25
N ASN A 48 -0.99 -2.79 7.36
CA ASN A 48 0.19 -3.27 6.65
C ASN A 48 -0.02 -3.22 5.13
N SER A 49 -1.22 -3.53 4.65
CA SER A 49 -1.58 -3.40 3.23
C SER A 49 -1.56 -1.94 2.77
N ALA A 50 -2.14 -1.02 3.56
CA ALA A 50 -2.19 0.41 3.26
C ALA A 50 -0.79 1.03 3.23
N VAL A 51 0.08 0.66 4.18
CA VAL A 51 1.49 1.11 4.20
C VAL A 51 2.23 0.65 2.93
N LYS A 52 2.08 -0.61 2.52
CA LYS A 52 2.71 -1.13 1.29
C LYS A 52 2.22 -0.39 0.05
N ALA A 53 0.90 -0.23 -0.08
CA ALA A 53 0.31 0.48 -1.21
C ALA A 53 0.72 1.97 -1.23
N ARG A 54 0.82 2.63 -0.08
CA ARG A 54 1.28 4.02 0.04
C ARG A 54 2.72 4.16 -0.44
N THR A 55 3.59 3.25 -0.02
CA THR A 55 4.99 3.22 -0.47
C THR A 55 5.07 3.00 -1.98
N GLN A 56 4.30 2.06 -2.52
CA GLN A 56 4.25 1.80 -3.97
C GLN A 56 3.81 3.04 -4.76
N ALA A 57 2.76 3.74 -4.32
CA ALA A 57 2.29 4.96 -4.97
C ALA A 57 3.39 6.03 -5.01
N MET A 58 4.10 6.23 -3.90
CA MET A 58 5.21 7.19 -3.84
C MET A 58 6.37 6.81 -4.78
N ASN A 59 6.72 5.53 -4.84
CA ASN A 59 7.76 5.04 -5.73
C ASN A 59 7.38 5.26 -7.19
N HIS A 60 6.12 5.03 -7.57
CA HIS A 60 5.65 5.34 -8.92
C HIS A 60 5.71 6.83 -9.25
N ILE A 61 5.29 7.72 -8.34
CA ILE A 61 5.42 9.17 -8.53
C ILE A 61 6.88 9.53 -8.82
N ARG A 62 7.82 9.03 -8.01
CA ARG A 62 9.25 9.32 -8.21
C ARG A 62 9.79 8.75 -9.50
N ALA A 63 9.40 7.53 -9.87
CA ALA A 63 9.83 6.92 -11.13
C ALA A 63 9.40 7.79 -12.31
N LEU A 64 8.13 8.19 -12.37
CA LEU A 64 7.59 9.06 -13.43
C LEU A 64 8.27 10.44 -13.47
N LEU A 65 8.58 11.03 -12.31
CA LEU A 65 9.30 12.30 -12.26
C LEU A 65 10.76 12.19 -12.70
N VAL A 66 11.42 11.05 -12.46
CA VAL A 66 12.82 10.83 -12.84
C VAL A 66 12.97 10.45 -14.31
N SER A 67 12.01 9.69 -14.86
CA SER A 67 12.02 9.26 -16.26
C SER A 67 11.26 10.20 -17.20
N GLY A 68 10.52 11.17 -16.66
CA GLY A 68 9.76 12.15 -17.43
C GLY A 68 10.61 13.34 -17.92
N PRO A 69 9.97 14.35 -18.53
CA PRO A 69 10.64 15.56 -19.00
C PRO A 69 11.39 16.31 -17.88
N ASP A 70 12.52 16.92 -18.21
CA ASP A 70 13.37 17.60 -17.22
C ASP A 70 12.65 18.78 -16.55
N GLU A 71 11.79 19.51 -17.28
CA GLU A 71 11.01 20.63 -16.74
C GLU A 71 10.03 20.15 -15.66
N LEU A 72 9.44 18.97 -15.87
CA LEU A 72 8.53 18.36 -14.92
C LEU A 72 9.27 17.92 -13.65
N LYS A 73 10.42 17.28 -13.82
CA LYS A 73 11.29 16.88 -12.71
C LYS A 73 11.72 18.10 -11.90
N GLN A 74 12.22 19.14 -12.55
CA GLN A 74 12.67 20.37 -11.87
C GLN A 74 11.52 21.07 -11.12
N SER A 75 10.30 21.05 -11.66
CA SER A 75 9.17 21.75 -11.04
C SER A 75 8.47 20.95 -9.92
N LEU A 76 8.48 19.62 -9.98
CA LEU A 76 7.68 18.76 -9.09
C LEU A 76 8.52 17.85 -8.18
N TYR A 77 9.76 17.52 -8.53
CA TYR A 77 10.59 16.68 -7.68
C TYR A 77 10.98 17.42 -6.40
N GLN A 78 10.81 16.74 -5.27
CA GLN A 78 11.16 17.25 -3.95
C GLN A 78 12.04 16.24 -3.21
N PRO A 79 13.04 16.69 -2.44
CA PRO A 79 13.88 15.79 -1.64
C PRO A 79 13.05 14.92 -0.69
N LYS A 80 12.03 15.54 -0.06
CA LYS A 80 11.09 14.85 0.81
C LYS A 80 10.02 14.14 -0.03
N PRO A 81 9.90 12.80 0.01
CA PRO A 81 8.97 12.06 -0.85
C PRO A 81 7.53 12.52 -0.70
N SER A 82 7.05 12.67 0.53
CA SER A 82 5.68 13.12 0.79
C SER A 82 5.36 14.47 0.15
N ALA A 83 6.36 15.35 0.02
CA ALA A 83 6.17 16.66 -0.61
C ALA A 83 5.87 16.53 -2.11
N CYS A 84 6.35 15.49 -2.79
CA CYS A 84 5.99 15.23 -4.20
C CYS A 84 4.50 14.94 -4.38
N ALA A 85 3.86 14.26 -3.42
CA ALA A 85 2.44 13.90 -3.51
C ALA A 85 1.49 14.98 -2.98
N THR A 86 1.96 15.88 -2.11
CA THR A 86 1.15 16.97 -1.55
C THR A 86 1.32 18.29 -2.32
N ALA A 87 2.45 18.48 -3.01
CA ALA A 87 2.67 19.66 -3.83
C ALA A 87 1.87 19.60 -5.14
N ARG A 88 1.64 20.79 -5.72
CA ARG A 88 1.28 21.19 -7.10
C ARG A 88 0.42 20.26 -7.98
N LEU A 89 0.64 18.95 -7.99
CA LEU A 89 -0.16 17.92 -8.62
C LEU A 89 -1.65 18.00 -8.28
N ALA A 90 -2.02 18.24 -7.01
CA ALA A 90 -3.43 18.39 -6.63
C ALA A 90 -4.14 19.58 -7.32
N ARG A 91 -3.38 20.55 -7.86
CA ARG A 91 -3.92 21.70 -8.62
C ARG A 91 -3.97 21.45 -10.13
N CYS A 92 -3.41 20.35 -10.61
CA CYS A 92 -3.32 20.01 -12.02
C CYS A 92 -4.38 18.99 -12.45
N SER A 93 -5.46 18.84 -11.68
CA SER A 93 -6.55 17.88 -11.90
C SER A 93 -7.23 17.99 -13.26
N ASN A 94 -7.09 19.13 -13.93
CA ASN A 94 -7.71 19.39 -15.24
C ASN A 94 -6.72 19.28 -16.42
N SER A 95 -5.51 18.73 -16.21
CA SER A 95 -4.57 18.52 -17.30
C SER A 95 -5.09 17.43 -18.25
N SER A 96 -4.96 17.64 -19.56
CA SER A 96 -5.23 16.62 -20.59
C SER A 96 -4.01 15.75 -20.90
N GLU A 97 -2.84 16.09 -20.34
CA GLU A 97 -1.61 15.33 -20.57
C GLU A 97 -1.61 14.01 -19.75
N PRO A 98 -1.44 12.83 -20.38
CA PRO A 98 -1.53 11.53 -19.70
C PRO A 98 -0.56 11.34 -18.52
N LEU A 99 0.66 11.89 -18.62
CA LEU A 99 1.66 11.83 -17.54
C LEU A 99 1.19 12.61 -16.31
N MET A 100 0.65 13.82 -16.52
CA MET A 100 0.10 14.64 -15.44
C MET A 100 -1.14 14.03 -14.81
N ILE A 101 -2.04 13.47 -15.62
CA ILE A 101 -3.20 12.71 -15.12
C ILE A 101 -2.73 11.57 -14.21
N SER A 102 -1.75 10.78 -14.67
CA SER A 102 -1.17 9.67 -13.90
C SER A 102 -0.57 10.14 -12.58
N LEU A 103 0.19 11.24 -12.60
CA LEU A 103 0.79 11.82 -11.39
C LEU A 103 -0.27 12.34 -10.41
N VAL A 104 -1.32 13.00 -10.89
CA VAL A 104 -2.44 13.48 -10.06
C VAL A 104 -3.14 12.30 -9.37
N LEU A 105 -3.49 11.25 -10.12
CA LEU A 105 -4.16 10.08 -9.58
C LEU A 105 -3.29 9.34 -8.55
N LEU A 106 -1.99 9.19 -8.82
CA LEU A 106 -1.05 8.61 -7.87
C LEU A 106 -0.91 9.45 -6.60
N ALA A 107 -0.88 10.78 -6.72
CA ALA A 107 -0.83 11.69 -5.60
C ALA A 107 -2.09 11.61 -4.73
N GLN A 108 -3.28 11.60 -5.36
CA GLN A 108 -4.56 11.38 -4.66
C GLN A 108 -4.57 10.04 -3.92
N ARG A 109 -4.17 8.95 -4.59
CA ARG A 109 -4.05 7.62 -3.99
C ARG A 109 -3.09 7.63 -2.79
N TRP A 110 -1.94 8.30 -2.91
CA TRP A 110 -0.98 8.40 -1.81
C TRP A 110 -1.56 9.14 -0.61
N ASN A 111 -2.22 10.28 -0.84
CA ASN A 111 -2.84 11.08 0.23
C ASN A 111 -3.91 10.28 0.97
N PHE A 112 -4.81 9.63 0.22
CA PHE A 112 -5.84 8.76 0.78
C PHE A 112 -5.26 7.64 1.65
N LEU A 113 -4.27 6.90 1.13
CA LEU A 113 -3.62 5.82 1.88
C LEU A 113 -2.85 6.33 3.10
N ASN A 114 -2.27 7.53 3.00
CA ASN A 114 -1.58 8.17 4.12
C ASN A 114 -2.56 8.50 5.25
N ASP A 115 -3.75 9.01 4.94
CA ASP A 115 -4.75 9.31 5.94
C ASP A 115 -5.39 8.04 6.50
N GLN A 116 -5.61 7.01 5.68
CA GLN A 116 -6.01 5.68 6.18
C GLN A 116 -5.01 5.10 7.18
N VAL A 117 -3.71 5.19 6.90
CA VAL A 117 -2.67 4.71 7.82
C VAL A 117 -2.73 5.45 9.16
N LYS A 118 -2.93 6.78 9.15
CA LYS A 118 -3.10 7.55 10.39
C LYS A 118 -4.35 7.13 11.17
N SER A 119 -5.48 6.93 10.48
CA SER A 119 -6.71 6.47 11.12
C SER A 119 -6.56 5.08 11.75
N LEU A 120 -5.87 4.17 11.07
CA LEU A 120 -5.57 2.83 11.58
C LEU A 120 -4.57 2.87 12.75
N ASP A 121 -3.55 3.75 12.69
CA ASP A 121 -2.63 3.97 13.80
C ASP A 121 -3.35 4.49 15.06
N ASN A 122 -4.38 5.34 14.89
CA ASN A 122 -5.20 5.81 16.00
C ASN A 122 -6.11 4.69 16.54
N ALA A 123 -6.72 3.90 15.67
CA ALA A 123 -7.58 2.77 16.07
C ALA A 123 -6.81 1.67 16.82
N LEU A 124 -5.52 1.50 16.55
CA LEU A 124 -4.64 0.52 17.22
C LEU A 124 -4.11 0.98 18.59
N LYS A 125 -4.23 2.26 18.93
CA LYS A 125 -3.80 2.82 20.22
C LYS A 125 -4.90 2.80 21.28
N ASN A 126 -6.14 2.62 20.85
CA ASN A 126 -7.32 2.46 21.69
C ASN A 126 -7.55 0.98 22.02
#